data_AF-A0A815IGI9-F1
#
_entry.id   AF-A0A815IGI9-F1
#
_cell.length_a   1.000
_cell.length_b   1.000
_cell.length_c   1.000
_cell.angle_alpha   90.00
_cell.angle_beta   90.00
_cell.angle_gamma   90.00
#
_symmetry.space_group_name_H-M   'P 1'
#
loop_
_entity.id
_entity.type
_entity.pdbx_description
1 polymer ?
#
loop_
_entity_poly.entity_id
_entity_poly.type
_entity_poly.pdbx_seq_one_letter_code
_entity_poly.pdbx_strand_id
1 'polypeptide(L)'
;MSEYINNCFCCGHYLVPRYKRLVNNIFPQNPEHGLDKNNLERLRFYALVKPEKLDKSFRYMSQKIARYLRHRNRPYVILGIKAMDDTMKSCYEQLNTFVDDYLETLRLILNEGNDLELIEHVVASFESFCEIREEAPNYQRNYQFFVSRFTQLCYNNDEVNKTKFRCLGLRGHHALFRKTANDELQNDAWKHMDQIVPSIIFNMKNGEQIQSQRSTTPTTIASPEDVVIETIKEDSSSLAAVILRDLFCRTHSNNNISICIQPILIELDKYGKWIPCDFPKYIFSQIMNSIKYHNSYVIIDLLLNHLEKYFDIGDRTNIKTSIMNVIHDSLVFAAPNTGVVGSTMLGGITRLLECLKKSFQIASRRSRTPSKDQNEQQFQTAVINVI
;
A
#
# COMPACT_ATOMS: atom_id res chain seq x y z
N MET A 1 -22.18 -67.57 0.33
CA MET A 1 -22.75 -66.52 1.20
C MET A 1 -21.91 -65.26 1.04
N SER A 2 -22.23 -64.45 0.04
CA SER A 2 -21.62 -63.14 -0.20
C SER A 2 -22.77 -62.16 -0.31
N GLU A 3 -23.05 -61.45 0.77
CA GLU A 3 -24.11 -60.43 0.81
C GLU A 3 -23.68 -59.19 0.05
N TYR A 4 -24.38 -58.95 -1.05
CA TYR A 4 -24.49 -57.66 -1.71
C TYR A 4 -25.11 -56.64 -0.75
N ILE A 5 -24.29 -55.75 -0.19
CA ILE A 5 -24.81 -54.47 0.33
C ILE A 5 -24.96 -53.53 -0.86
N ASN A 6 -26.12 -53.64 -1.51
CA ASN A 6 -26.71 -52.58 -2.31
C ASN A 6 -26.96 -51.37 -1.41
N ASN A 7 -26.05 -50.40 -1.42
CA ASN A 7 -26.32 -49.07 -0.86
C ASN A 7 -26.65 -48.09 -1.98
N CYS A 8 -27.90 -47.64 -1.95
CA CYS A 8 -28.57 -46.73 -2.87
C CYS A 8 -27.82 -45.41 -3.04
N PHE A 9 -27.19 -45.21 -4.21
CA PHE A 9 -26.46 -44.00 -4.60
C PHE A 9 -27.36 -42.88 -5.19
N CYS A 10 -28.69 -43.02 -5.22
CA CYS A 10 -29.56 -42.16 -6.02
C CYS A 10 -30.43 -41.14 -5.24
N CYS A 11 -30.54 -41.23 -3.90
CA CYS A 11 -31.39 -40.29 -3.14
C CYS A 11 -30.63 -39.12 -2.48
N GLY A 12 -29.30 -39.21 -2.34
CA GLY A 12 -28.50 -38.14 -1.72
C GLY A 12 -28.36 -36.88 -2.58
N HIS A 13 -28.42 -37.00 -3.91
CA HIS A 13 -28.19 -35.89 -4.82
C HIS A 13 -29.36 -34.88 -4.86
N TYR A 14 -30.60 -35.33 -4.62
CA TYR A 14 -31.79 -34.46 -4.62
C TYR A 14 -32.03 -33.77 -3.27
N LEU A 15 -31.46 -34.27 -2.18
CA LEU A 15 -31.52 -33.67 -0.84
C LEU A 15 -30.54 -32.49 -0.68
N VAL A 16 -29.57 -32.35 -1.59
CA VAL A 16 -28.63 -31.22 -1.56
C VAL A 16 -29.28 -29.99 -2.22
N PRO A 17 -29.35 -28.84 -1.50
CA PRO A 17 -29.89 -27.60 -2.04
C PRO A 17 -29.26 -27.22 -3.38
N ARG A 18 -30.06 -26.68 -4.30
CA ARG A 18 -29.64 -26.37 -5.68
C ARG A 18 -28.37 -25.50 -5.73
N TYR A 19 -28.26 -24.49 -4.87
CA TYR A 19 -27.09 -23.61 -4.82
C TYR A 19 -25.79 -24.38 -4.50
N LYS A 20 -25.84 -25.36 -3.58
CA LYS A 20 -24.68 -26.20 -3.26
C LYS A 20 -24.27 -27.08 -4.44
N ARG A 21 -25.25 -27.62 -5.17
CA ARG A 21 -25.00 -28.41 -6.39
C ARG A 21 -24.34 -27.57 -7.48
N LEU A 22 -24.86 -26.37 -7.73
CA LEU A 22 -24.26 -25.43 -8.69
C LEU A 22 -22.81 -25.11 -8.32
N VAL A 23 -22.55 -24.75 -7.06
CA VAL A 23 -21.18 -24.51 -6.57
C VAL A 23 -20.30 -25.75 -6.71
N ASN A 24 -20.81 -26.95 -6.41
CA ASN A 24 -20.01 -28.17 -6.51
C ASN A 24 -19.61 -28.51 -7.94
N ASN A 25 -20.52 -28.32 -8.90
CA ASN A 25 -20.31 -28.66 -10.30
C ASN A 25 -19.32 -27.72 -11.02
N ILE A 26 -18.95 -26.59 -10.42
CA ILE A 26 -17.92 -25.69 -10.96
C ILE A 26 -16.52 -26.29 -10.82
N PHE A 27 -16.29 -27.11 -9.79
CA PHE A 27 -14.96 -27.66 -9.50
C PHE A 27 -14.76 -28.99 -10.23
N PRO A 28 -13.71 -29.11 -11.06
CA PRO A 28 -13.39 -30.35 -11.76
C PRO A 28 -12.83 -31.43 -10.82
N GLN A 29 -12.75 -32.67 -11.31
CA GLN A 29 -12.08 -33.78 -10.62
C GLN A 29 -10.54 -33.63 -10.59
N ASN A 30 -9.95 -33.00 -11.62
CA ASN A 30 -8.54 -32.61 -11.64
C ASN A 30 -8.45 -31.07 -11.68
N PRO A 31 -7.76 -30.42 -10.71
CA PRO A 31 -7.68 -28.97 -10.64
C PRO A 31 -6.97 -28.31 -11.84
N GLU A 32 -6.13 -29.04 -12.58
CA GLU A 32 -5.43 -28.52 -13.77
C GLU A 32 -6.38 -28.16 -14.91
N HIS A 33 -7.58 -28.75 -14.96
CA HIS A 33 -8.58 -28.42 -15.99
C HIS A 33 -9.22 -27.04 -15.81
N GLY A 34 -8.98 -26.37 -14.68
CA GLY A 34 -9.60 -25.08 -14.38
C GLY A 34 -11.09 -25.19 -14.07
N LEU A 35 -11.73 -24.04 -13.84
CA LEU A 35 -13.16 -23.99 -13.52
C LEU A 35 -14.00 -24.39 -14.74
N ASP A 36 -15.08 -25.13 -14.51
CA ASP A 36 -16.09 -25.39 -15.54
C ASP A 36 -16.87 -24.09 -15.81
N LYS A 37 -16.55 -23.45 -16.94
CA LYS A 37 -17.13 -22.16 -17.37
C LYS A 37 -18.65 -22.23 -17.54
N ASN A 38 -19.17 -23.33 -18.06
CA ASN A 38 -20.61 -23.49 -18.28
C ASN A 38 -21.37 -23.58 -16.96
N ASN A 39 -20.82 -24.30 -15.98
CA ASN A 39 -21.42 -24.39 -14.65
C ASN A 39 -21.25 -23.09 -13.84
N LEU A 40 -20.17 -22.34 -14.07
CA LEU A 40 -19.98 -21.01 -13.50
C LEU A 40 -21.02 -20.03 -14.05
N GLU A 41 -21.27 -20.02 -15.36
CA GLU A 41 -22.35 -19.25 -15.98
C GLU A 41 -23.73 -19.60 -15.41
N ARG A 42 -24.01 -20.88 -15.18
CA ARG A 42 -25.26 -21.32 -14.54
C ARG A 42 -25.38 -20.82 -13.11
N LEU A 43 -24.28 -20.76 -12.35
CA LEU A 43 -24.28 -20.17 -11.01
C LEU A 43 -24.54 -18.66 -11.08
N ARG A 44 -23.88 -17.94 -12.00
CA ARG A 44 -24.10 -16.49 -12.22
C ARG A 44 -25.55 -16.18 -12.58
N PHE A 45 -26.13 -16.93 -13.52
CA PHE A 45 -27.53 -16.76 -13.88
C PHE A 45 -28.46 -17.05 -12.70
N TYR A 46 -28.16 -18.10 -11.93
CA TYR A 46 -28.94 -18.42 -10.73
C TYR A 46 -28.86 -17.32 -9.65
N ALA A 47 -27.68 -16.71 -9.48
CA ALA A 47 -27.44 -15.60 -8.57
C ALA A 47 -28.24 -14.35 -8.97
N LEU A 48 -28.20 -13.98 -10.25
CA LEU A 48 -28.92 -12.83 -10.79
C LEU A 48 -30.45 -12.99 -10.66
N VAL A 49 -30.96 -14.19 -10.95
CA VAL A 49 -32.41 -14.48 -10.85
C VAL A 49 -32.87 -14.59 -9.39
N LYS A 50 -32.00 -15.01 -8.47
CA LYS A 50 -32.35 -15.21 -7.05
C LYS A 50 -31.30 -14.58 -6.11
N PRO A 51 -31.33 -13.25 -5.93
CA PRO A 51 -30.38 -12.53 -5.07
C PRO A 51 -30.30 -13.08 -3.64
N GLU A 52 -31.43 -13.49 -3.05
CA GLU A 52 -31.48 -14.10 -1.70
C GLU A 52 -30.80 -15.49 -1.58
N LYS A 53 -30.33 -16.05 -2.68
CA LYS A 53 -29.56 -17.31 -2.69
C LYS A 53 -28.09 -17.05 -2.98
N LEU A 54 -27.72 -15.81 -3.31
CA LEU A 54 -26.35 -15.40 -3.54
C LEU A 54 -25.53 -15.48 -2.25
N ASP A 55 -26.09 -14.98 -1.14
CA ASP A 55 -25.49 -15.06 0.20
C ASP A 55 -25.11 -16.52 0.56
N LYS A 56 -26.03 -17.46 0.34
CA LYS A 56 -25.87 -18.89 0.63
C LYS A 56 -24.86 -19.54 -0.30
N SER A 57 -24.80 -19.08 -1.55
CA SER A 57 -23.83 -19.56 -2.54
C SER A 57 -22.42 -19.15 -2.14
N PHE A 58 -22.21 -17.87 -1.82
CA PHE A 58 -20.93 -17.35 -1.35
C PHE A 58 -20.51 -18.00 -0.03
N ARG A 59 -21.37 -18.02 0.98
CA ARG A 59 -21.09 -18.70 2.26
C ARG A 59 -20.67 -20.16 2.07
N TYR A 60 -21.31 -20.87 1.15
CA TYR A 60 -20.94 -22.26 0.85
C TYR A 60 -19.61 -22.36 0.08
N MET A 61 -19.32 -21.45 -0.85
CA MET A 61 -18.00 -21.35 -1.49
C MET A 61 -16.91 -21.09 -0.45
N SER A 62 -17.10 -20.13 0.46
CA SER A 62 -16.19 -19.82 1.57
C SER A 62 -15.92 -21.05 2.44
N GLN A 63 -16.97 -21.77 2.86
CA GLN A 63 -16.85 -23.02 3.63
C GLN A 63 -16.07 -24.10 2.88
N LYS A 64 -16.28 -24.20 1.56
CA LYS A 64 -15.61 -25.18 0.71
C LYS A 64 -14.12 -24.84 0.56
N ILE A 65 -13.78 -23.58 0.35
CA ILE A 65 -12.40 -23.09 0.31
C ILE A 65 -11.69 -23.32 1.64
N ALA A 66 -12.33 -22.98 2.76
CA ALA A 66 -11.80 -23.25 4.09
C ALA A 66 -11.55 -24.75 4.32
N ARG A 67 -12.37 -25.64 3.73
CA ARG A 67 -12.12 -27.08 3.76
C ARG A 67 -10.90 -27.48 2.91
N TYR A 68 -10.76 -26.96 1.70
CA TYR A 68 -9.59 -27.21 0.86
C TYR A 68 -8.30 -26.71 1.52
N LEU A 69 -8.37 -25.54 2.16
CA LEU A 69 -7.28 -24.94 2.91
C LEU A 69 -6.83 -25.83 4.08
N ARG A 70 -7.77 -26.31 4.91
CA ARG A 70 -7.50 -27.28 5.99
C ARG A 70 -6.87 -28.59 5.51
N HIS A 71 -7.24 -29.04 4.32
CA HIS A 71 -6.65 -30.24 3.69
C HIS A 71 -5.38 -29.95 2.89
N ARG A 72 -4.86 -28.70 2.95
CA ARG A 72 -3.66 -28.25 2.22
C ARG A 72 -3.74 -28.44 0.71
N ASN A 73 -4.96 -28.42 0.15
CA ASN A 73 -5.20 -28.63 -1.26
C ASN A 73 -5.16 -27.31 -2.03
N ARG A 74 -3.94 -26.77 -2.21
CA ARG A 74 -3.68 -25.43 -2.77
C ARG A 74 -4.33 -25.21 -4.15
N PRO A 75 -4.25 -26.13 -5.12
CA PRO A 75 -4.86 -25.92 -6.43
C PRO A 75 -6.37 -25.66 -6.34
N TYR A 76 -7.07 -26.35 -5.44
CA TYR A 76 -8.50 -26.13 -5.25
C TYR A 76 -8.84 -24.87 -4.46
N VAL A 77 -7.95 -24.41 -3.57
CA VAL A 77 -8.06 -23.07 -2.95
C VAL A 77 -7.99 -22.00 -4.03
N ILE A 78 -6.99 -22.08 -4.92
CA ILE A 78 -6.81 -21.15 -6.04
C ILE A 78 -8.04 -21.14 -6.97
N LEU A 79 -8.55 -22.31 -7.35
CA LEU A 79 -9.80 -22.40 -8.12
C LEU A 79 -10.97 -21.76 -7.38
N GLY A 80 -11.06 -21.95 -6.07
CA GLY A 80 -12.10 -21.34 -5.26
C GLY A 80 -12.05 -19.81 -5.26
N ILE A 81 -10.86 -19.21 -5.10
CA ILE A 81 -10.67 -17.75 -5.21
C ILE A 81 -11.13 -17.27 -6.59
N LYS A 82 -10.68 -17.92 -7.67
CA LYS A 82 -11.06 -17.57 -9.04
C LYS A 82 -12.58 -17.65 -9.27
N ALA A 83 -13.25 -18.64 -8.69
CA ALA A 83 -14.70 -18.78 -8.78
C ALA A 83 -15.44 -17.66 -8.03
N MET A 84 -14.94 -17.27 -6.85
CA MET A 84 -15.48 -16.15 -6.08
C MET A 84 -15.28 -14.82 -6.80
N ASP A 85 -14.11 -14.57 -7.38
CA ASP A 85 -13.82 -13.35 -8.13
C ASP A 85 -14.72 -13.21 -9.36
N ASP A 86 -14.89 -14.27 -10.14
CA ASP A 86 -15.74 -14.26 -11.33
C ASP A 86 -17.21 -14.03 -10.97
N THR A 87 -17.68 -14.69 -9.90
CA THR A 87 -19.05 -14.50 -9.39
C THR A 87 -19.24 -13.09 -8.83
N MET A 88 -18.27 -12.57 -8.07
CA MET A 88 -18.30 -11.22 -7.50
C MET A 88 -18.38 -10.15 -8.60
N LYS A 89 -17.53 -10.25 -9.62
CA LYS A 89 -17.53 -9.32 -10.77
C LYS A 89 -18.85 -9.32 -11.54
N SER A 90 -19.55 -10.45 -11.54
CA SER A 90 -20.82 -10.61 -12.26
C SER A 90 -22.05 -10.19 -11.44
N CYS A 91 -21.92 -10.12 -10.11
CA CYS A 91 -23.01 -9.82 -9.18
C CYS A 91 -22.64 -8.68 -8.23
N TYR A 92 -21.86 -7.71 -8.72
CA TYR A 92 -21.33 -6.62 -7.89
C TYR A 92 -22.44 -5.70 -7.34
N GLU A 93 -23.59 -5.62 -8.01
CA GLU A 93 -24.76 -4.86 -7.54
C GLU A 93 -25.27 -5.37 -6.17
N GLN A 94 -25.05 -6.65 -5.87
CA GLN A 94 -25.43 -7.28 -4.60
C GLN A 94 -24.24 -7.47 -3.66
N LEU A 95 -23.10 -6.80 -3.89
CA LEU A 95 -21.84 -6.99 -3.16
C LEU A 95 -22.03 -6.97 -1.64
N ASN A 96 -22.83 -6.04 -1.11
CA ASN A 96 -23.09 -5.89 0.32
C ASN A 96 -23.74 -7.14 0.96
N THR A 97 -24.33 -8.05 0.20
CA THR A 97 -24.96 -9.27 0.72
C THR A 97 -23.96 -10.40 0.99
N PHE A 98 -22.77 -10.37 0.38
CA PHE A 98 -21.80 -11.46 0.45
C PHE A 98 -20.36 -11.00 0.72
N VAL A 99 -20.09 -9.70 0.76
CA VAL A 99 -18.74 -9.14 0.94
C VAL A 99 -18.05 -9.63 2.21
N ASP A 100 -18.79 -9.86 3.29
CA ASP A 100 -18.22 -10.36 4.54
C ASP A 100 -17.71 -11.81 4.39
N ASP A 101 -18.51 -12.68 3.76
CA ASP A 101 -18.11 -14.06 3.43
C ASP A 101 -16.92 -14.07 2.44
N TYR A 102 -16.83 -13.08 1.56
CA TYR A 102 -15.72 -12.89 0.61
C TYR A 102 -14.42 -12.47 1.32
N LEU A 103 -14.46 -11.36 2.05
CA LEU A 103 -13.29 -10.84 2.77
C LEU A 103 -12.82 -11.84 3.84
N GLU A 104 -13.73 -12.51 4.54
CA GLU A 104 -13.37 -13.56 5.51
C GLU A 104 -12.62 -14.72 4.86
N THR A 105 -12.98 -15.09 3.63
CA THR A 105 -12.25 -16.14 2.90
C THR A 105 -10.81 -15.71 2.57
N LEU A 106 -10.64 -14.49 2.05
CA LEU A 106 -9.32 -13.92 1.79
C LEU A 106 -8.49 -13.81 3.08
N ARG A 107 -9.14 -13.40 4.18
CA ARG A 107 -8.54 -13.32 5.52
C ARG A 107 -8.00 -14.67 5.98
N LEU A 108 -8.82 -15.73 5.86
CA LEU A 108 -8.44 -17.09 6.25
C LEU A 108 -7.23 -17.59 5.46
N ILE A 109 -7.21 -17.38 4.14
CA ILE A 109 -6.10 -17.82 3.28
C ILE A 109 -4.81 -17.06 3.63
N LEU A 110 -4.88 -15.73 3.81
CA LEU A 110 -3.72 -14.92 4.20
C LEU A 110 -3.17 -15.29 5.58
N ASN A 111 -4.00 -15.84 6.47
CA ASN A 111 -3.62 -16.21 7.83
C ASN A 111 -2.90 -17.57 7.94
N GLU A 112 -3.03 -18.45 6.94
CA GLU A 112 -2.45 -19.80 6.97
C GLU A 112 -0.92 -19.84 6.81
N GLY A 113 -0.31 -18.79 6.26
CA GLY A 113 1.14 -18.67 6.20
C GLY A 113 1.65 -17.79 5.07
N ASN A 114 2.93 -17.99 4.72
CA ASN A 114 3.65 -17.26 3.66
C ASN A 114 3.77 -18.09 2.38
N ASP A 115 2.67 -18.75 1.97
CA ASP A 115 2.63 -19.39 0.66
C ASP A 115 2.47 -18.31 -0.42
N LEU A 116 3.53 -18.12 -1.21
CA LEU A 116 3.63 -17.02 -2.16
C LEU A 116 2.52 -17.08 -3.22
N GLU A 117 2.21 -18.27 -3.75
CA GLU A 117 1.21 -18.43 -4.81
C GLU A 117 -0.19 -18.13 -4.29
N LEU A 118 -0.50 -18.57 -3.06
CA LEU A 118 -1.79 -18.26 -2.43
C LEU A 118 -1.92 -16.77 -2.11
N ILE A 119 -0.87 -16.14 -1.59
CA ILE A 119 -0.87 -14.70 -1.29
C ILE A 119 -1.04 -13.90 -2.58
N GLU A 120 -0.37 -14.28 -3.67
CA GLU A 120 -0.50 -13.61 -4.98
C GLU A 120 -1.94 -13.62 -5.48
N HIS A 121 -2.61 -14.78 -5.42
CA HIS A 121 -4.01 -14.90 -5.81
C HIS A 121 -4.94 -14.09 -4.88
N VAL A 122 -4.68 -14.09 -3.57
CA VAL A 122 -5.50 -13.31 -2.63
C VAL A 122 -5.30 -11.80 -2.84
N VAL A 123 -4.09 -11.32 -3.08
CA VAL A 123 -3.83 -9.91 -3.34
C VAL A 123 -4.50 -9.46 -4.65
N ALA A 124 -4.40 -10.27 -5.72
CA ALA A 124 -5.07 -9.96 -6.99
C ALA A 124 -6.62 -9.97 -6.87
N SER A 125 -7.15 -10.88 -6.06
CA SER A 125 -8.57 -10.98 -5.72
C SER A 125 -9.02 -9.73 -4.92
N PHE A 126 -8.25 -9.35 -3.90
CA PHE A 126 -8.47 -8.13 -3.10
C PHE A 126 -8.39 -6.85 -3.94
N GLU A 127 -7.41 -6.74 -4.86
CA GLU A 127 -7.33 -5.66 -5.85
C GLU A 127 -8.60 -5.58 -6.70
N SER A 128 -9.06 -6.70 -7.24
CA SER A 128 -10.31 -6.77 -8.02
C SER A 128 -11.52 -6.30 -7.21
N PHE A 129 -11.61 -6.66 -5.92
CA PHE A 129 -12.65 -6.18 -5.02
C PHE A 129 -12.56 -4.66 -4.77
N CYS A 130 -11.34 -4.15 -4.59
CA CYS A 130 -11.09 -2.72 -4.36
C CYS A 130 -11.40 -1.85 -5.59
N GLU A 131 -11.38 -2.41 -6.80
CA GLU A 131 -11.75 -1.70 -8.03
C GLU A 131 -13.26 -1.52 -8.22
N ILE A 132 -14.08 -2.37 -7.59
CA ILE A 132 -15.55 -2.26 -7.68
C ILE A 132 -16.01 -0.98 -7.00
N ARG A 133 -16.68 -0.11 -7.75
CA ARG A 133 -17.36 1.08 -7.21
C ARG A 133 -18.69 0.67 -6.59
N GLU A 134 -18.95 1.15 -5.39
CA GLU A 134 -20.16 0.85 -4.64
C GLU A 134 -21.05 2.09 -4.60
N GLU A 135 -22.33 1.93 -4.93
CA GLU A 135 -23.30 3.03 -4.85
C GLU A 135 -23.57 3.42 -3.39
N ALA A 136 -23.61 2.43 -2.51
CA ALA A 136 -23.76 2.59 -1.07
C ALA A 136 -22.67 1.75 -0.36
N PRO A 137 -21.50 2.33 -0.08
CA PRO A 137 -20.41 1.60 0.53
C PRO A 137 -20.75 1.22 1.98
N ASN A 138 -20.35 0.00 2.37
CA ASN A 138 -20.51 -0.43 3.76
C ASN A 138 -19.37 0.16 4.62
N TYR A 139 -19.69 1.21 5.39
CA TYR A 139 -18.76 1.90 6.29
C TYR A 139 -18.37 1.11 7.54
N GLN A 140 -19.00 -0.04 7.82
CA GLN A 140 -18.65 -0.89 8.96
C GLN A 140 -17.56 -1.91 8.64
N ARG A 141 -17.08 -1.96 7.39
CA ARG A 141 -16.04 -2.91 6.99
C ARG A 141 -14.73 -2.59 7.69
N ASN A 142 -14.25 -3.56 8.46
CA ASN A 142 -12.97 -3.45 9.15
C ASN A 142 -11.83 -4.05 8.29
N TYR A 143 -10.90 -3.19 7.87
CA TYR A 143 -9.72 -3.60 7.11
C TYR A 143 -8.46 -3.81 7.95
N GLN A 144 -8.52 -3.69 9.27
CA GLN A 144 -7.36 -3.76 10.18
C GLN A 144 -6.52 -5.02 10.00
N PHE A 145 -7.16 -6.18 9.80
CA PHE A 145 -6.41 -7.42 9.52
C PHE A 145 -5.61 -7.30 8.22
N PHE A 146 -6.23 -6.82 7.14
CA PHE A 146 -5.57 -6.67 5.84
C PHE A 146 -4.42 -5.66 5.92
N VAL A 147 -4.64 -4.52 6.57
CA VAL A 147 -3.57 -3.54 6.87
C VAL A 147 -2.41 -4.21 7.57
N SER A 148 -2.68 -4.92 8.66
CA SER A 148 -1.63 -5.55 9.49
C SER A 148 -0.89 -6.61 8.68
N ARG A 149 -1.61 -7.42 7.90
CA ARG A 149 -1.03 -8.50 7.11
C ARG A 149 -0.22 -7.99 5.93
N PHE A 150 -0.71 -7.00 5.19
CA PHE A 150 0.04 -6.36 4.10
C PHE A 150 1.29 -5.63 4.62
N THR A 151 1.19 -5.00 5.79
CA THR A 151 2.35 -4.40 6.47
C THR A 151 3.42 -5.46 6.76
N GLN A 152 3.03 -6.63 7.29
CA GLN A 152 3.98 -7.73 7.51
C GLN A 152 4.68 -8.19 6.22
N LEU A 153 3.94 -8.26 5.11
CA LEU A 153 4.51 -8.60 3.80
C LEU A 153 5.51 -7.54 3.32
N CYS A 154 5.24 -6.25 3.54
CA CYS A 154 6.16 -5.13 3.25
C CYS A 154 7.48 -5.20 4.03
N TYR A 155 7.52 -5.85 5.19
CA TYR A 155 8.73 -6.06 6.01
C TYR A 155 9.33 -7.46 5.86
N ASN A 156 8.83 -8.26 4.91
CA ASN A 156 9.31 -9.63 4.74
C ASN A 156 10.81 -9.64 4.36
N ASN A 157 11.57 -10.52 5.02
CA ASN A 157 13.02 -10.65 4.90
C ASN A 157 13.44 -12.04 4.40
N ASP A 158 12.56 -12.77 3.72
CA ASP A 158 12.88 -14.04 3.07
C ASP A 158 14.03 -13.89 2.05
N GLU A 159 15.02 -14.77 2.09
CA GLU A 159 16.23 -14.61 1.27
C GLU A 159 15.95 -14.65 -0.24
N VAL A 160 14.95 -15.45 -0.64
CA VAL A 160 14.64 -15.74 -2.05
C VAL A 160 13.51 -14.85 -2.55
N ASN A 161 12.43 -14.72 -1.78
CA ASN A 161 11.17 -14.14 -2.20
C ASN A 161 10.85 -12.79 -1.55
N LYS A 162 11.76 -12.19 -0.77
CA LYS A 162 11.52 -10.88 -0.11
C LYS A 162 10.92 -9.85 -1.05
N THR A 163 11.47 -9.68 -2.26
CA THR A 163 11.00 -8.66 -3.20
C THR A 163 9.56 -8.92 -3.61
N LYS A 164 9.21 -10.17 -3.90
CA LYS A 164 7.85 -10.57 -4.26
C LYS A 164 6.87 -10.35 -3.11
N PHE A 165 7.21 -10.79 -1.90
CA PHE A 165 6.37 -10.54 -0.72
C PHE A 165 6.17 -9.03 -0.48
N ARG A 166 7.24 -8.24 -0.59
CA ARG A 166 7.17 -6.79 -0.43
C ARG A 166 6.27 -6.14 -1.49
N CYS A 167 6.40 -6.55 -2.76
CA CYS A 167 5.52 -6.10 -3.84
C CYS A 167 4.05 -6.45 -3.56
N LEU A 168 3.77 -7.67 -3.08
CA LEU A 168 2.41 -8.09 -2.72
C LEU A 168 1.83 -7.29 -1.54
N GLY A 169 2.63 -7.00 -0.51
CA GLY A 169 2.22 -6.11 0.59
C GLY A 169 1.91 -4.70 0.11
N LEU A 170 2.79 -4.13 -0.73
CA LEU A 170 2.62 -2.81 -1.32
C LEU A 170 1.35 -2.73 -2.19
N ARG A 171 1.11 -3.73 -3.05
CA ARG A 171 -0.10 -3.86 -3.87
C ARG A 171 -1.37 -3.94 -3.02
N GLY A 172 -1.35 -4.73 -1.95
CA GLY A 172 -2.46 -4.82 -1.01
C GLY A 172 -2.79 -3.48 -0.34
N HIS A 173 -1.77 -2.74 0.13
CA HIS A 173 -1.97 -1.38 0.64
C HIS A 173 -2.52 -0.44 -0.42
N HIS A 174 -1.99 -0.53 -1.65
CA HIS A 174 -2.40 0.31 -2.77
C HIS A 174 -3.89 0.16 -3.09
N ALA A 175 -4.33 -1.08 -3.20
CA ALA A 175 -5.74 -1.44 -3.40
C ALA A 175 -6.62 -0.86 -2.29
N LEU A 176 -6.21 -1.05 -1.03
CA LEU A 176 -6.97 -0.62 0.12
C LEU A 176 -7.17 0.90 0.13
N PHE A 177 -6.11 1.71 0.04
CA PHE A 177 -6.32 3.16 0.09
C PHE A 177 -7.03 3.68 -1.16
N ARG A 178 -6.89 3.05 -2.35
CA ARG A 178 -7.70 3.45 -3.51
C ARG A 178 -9.19 3.25 -3.29
N LYS A 179 -9.57 2.19 -2.57
CA LYS A 179 -10.96 1.90 -2.19
C LYS A 179 -11.51 2.94 -1.22
N THR A 180 -10.70 3.42 -0.28
CA THR A 180 -11.17 4.24 0.84
C THR A 180 -10.84 5.73 0.74
N ALA A 181 -9.79 6.14 0.00
CA ALA A 181 -9.29 7.52 0.03
C ALA A 181 -10.15 8.52 -0.73
N ASN A 182 -11.01 8.05 -1.65
CA ASN A 182 -11.91 8.93 -2.41
C ASN A 182 -13.23 9.20 -1.66
N ASP A 183 -13.44 8.60 -0.50
CA ASP A 183 -14.69 8.64 0.23
C ASP A 183 -14.45 9.23 1.63
N GLU A 184 -14.89 10.47 1.84
CA GLU A 184 -14.68 11.22 3.10
C GLU A 184 -15.35 10.54 4.30
N LEU A 185 -16.31 9.65 4.07
CA LEU A 185 -16.99 8.88 5.12
C LEU A 185 -16.20 7.60 5.49
N GLN A 186 -15.28 7.14 4.64
CA GLN A 186 -14.38 6.00 4.89
C GLN A 186 -13.14 6.45 5.70
N ASN A 187 -13.33 6.76 6.98
CA ASN A 187 -12.24 7.23 7.85
C ASN A 187 -11.25 6.13 8.28
N ASP A 188 -11.51 4.86 7.95
CA ASP A 188 -10.73 3.73 8.48
C ASP A 188 -9.32 3.62 7.90
N ALA A 189 -9.10 3.88 6.61
CA ALA A 189 -7.75 3.78 6.06
C ALA A 189 -6.81 4.87 6.57
N TRP A 190 -7.31 6.09 6.80
CA TRP A 190 -6.52 7.20 7.33
C TRP A 190 -6.06 6.93 8.77
N LYS A 191 -6.83 6.18 9.57
CA LYS A 191 -6.43 5.74 10.92
C LYS A 191 -5.21 4.81 10.94
N HIS A 192 -4.87 4.21 9.80
CA HIS A 192 -3.81 3.22 9.68
C HIS A 192 -2.55 3.74 8.96
N MET A 193 -2.49 5.04 8.67
CA MET A 193 -1.33 5.65 7.97
C MET A 193 -0.02 5.55 8.77
N ASP A 194 -0.12 5.43 10.09
CA ASP A 194 1.00 5.14 10.99
C ASP A 194 1.68 3.77 10.73
N GLN A 195 0.99 2.83 10.07
CA GLN A 195 1.54 1.55 9.62
C GLN A 195 1.83 1.56 8.12
N ILE A 196 0.87 2.06 7.32
CA ILE A 196 0.93 2.04 5.85
C ILE A 196 2.12 2.87 5.37
N VAL A 197 2.25 4.12 5.81
CA VAL A 197 3.26 5.04 5.29
C VAL A 197 4.68 4.57 5.61
N PRO A 198 5.03 4.17 6.86
CA PRO A 198 6.34 3.60 7.14
C PRO A 198 6.67 2.38 6.30
N SER A 199 5.69 1.51 6.02
CA SER A 199 5.91 0.31 5.19
C SER A 199 6.27 0.66 3.74
N ILE A 200 5.71 1.75 3.21
CA ILE A 200 6.06 2.29 1.88
C ILE A 200 7.48 2.85 1.93
N ILE A 201 7.78 3.73 2.90
CA ILE A 201 9.10 4.35 3.04
C ILE A 201 10.21 3.31 3.25
N PHE A 202 9.94 2.24 3.99
CA PHE A 202 10.88 1.12 4.17
C PHE A 202 11.29 0.46 2.85
N ASN A 203 10.37 0.38 1.89
CA ASN A 203 10.62 -0.26 0.60
C ASN A 203 11.23 0.68 -0.44
N MET A 204 11.25 2.00 -0.20
CA MET A 204 11.89 2.98 -1.08
C MET A 204 13.41 2.99 -0.89
N LYS A 205 14.13 3.17 -2.01
CA LYS A 205 15.58 3.38 -2.07
C LYS A 205 15.90 4.68 -2.82
N ASN A 206 17.08 5.24 -2.57
CA ASN A 206 17.59 6.38 -3.34
C ASN A 206 17.83 6.03 -4.81
N GLY A 207 17.68 7.01 -5.70
CA GLY A 207 17.97 6.88 -7.13
C GLY A 207 19.38 6.35 -7.42
N GLU A 208 20.37 6.67 -6.59
CA GLU A 208 21.75 6.17 -6.71
C GLU A 208 21.89 4.68 -6.34
N GLN A 209 21.08 4.18 -5.40
CA GLN A 209 21.02 2.76 -5.06
C GLN A 209 20.33 1.94 -6.14
N ILE A 210 19.40 2.55 -6.90
CA ILE A 210 18.75 1.91 -8.05
C ILE A 210 19.72 1.78 -9.23
N GLN A 211 20.60 2.77 -9.45
CA GLN A 211 21.61 2.73 -10.51
C GLN A 211 22.73 1.74 -10.22
N SER A 212 23.27 1.70 -8.99
CA SER A 212 24.31 0.73 -8.59
C SER A 212 23.86 -0.74 -8.71
N GLN A 213 22.56 -1.03 -8.53
CA GLN A 213 22.01 -2.37 -8.76
C GLN A 213 21.82 -2.71 -10.25
N ARG A 214 21.62 -1.72 -11.14
CA ARG A 214 21.59 -1.95 -12.59
C ARG A 214 22.98 -2.23 -13.16
N SER A 215 24.03 -1.68 -12.55
CA SER A 215 25.43 -1.87 -12.98
C SER A 215 26.01 -3.25 -12.65
N THR A 216 25.33 -4.06 -11.82
CA THR A 216 25.82 -5.39 -11.38
C THR A 216 25.13 -6.56 -12.09
N THR A 217 24.15 -6.29 -12.98
CA THR A 217 23.57 -7.32 -13.85
C THR A 217 24.26 -7.30 -15.22
N PRO A 218 24.92 -8.38 -15.67
CA PRO A 218 25.47 -8.44 -17.02
C PRO A 218 24.30 -8.39 -18.01
N THR A 219 24.29 -7.35 -18.84
CA THR A 219 23.34 -7.19 -19.94
C THR A 219 23.73 -8.19 -21.04
N THR A 220 23.10 -9.35 -21.07
CA THR A 220 23.15 -10.22 -22.26
C THR A 220 22.31 -9.54 -23.34
N ILE A 221 22.98 -9.09 -24.40
CA ILE A 221 22.35 -8.58 -25.61
C ILE A 221 21.63 -9.76 -26.27
N ALA A 222 20.29 -9.78 -26.21
CA ALA A 222 19.45 -10.67 -27.00
C ALA A 222 18.79 -9.88 -28.13
N SER A 223 18.69 -10.54 -29.28
CA SER A 223 18.31 -10.02 -30.60
C SER A 223 16.88 -9.44 -30.68
N PRO A 224 16.62 -8.54 -31.65
CA PRO A 224 15.41 -7.73 -31.68
C PRO A 224 14.29 -8.37 -32.52
N GLU A 225 13.65 -9.45 -32.05
CA GLU A 225 12.48 -10.00 -32.79
C GLU A 225 11.33 -10.62 -31.97
N ASP A 226 11.36 -10.62 -30.63
CA ASP A 226 10.22 -11.06 -29.80
C ASP A 226 9.61 -9.90 -28.99
N VAL A 227 8.63 -9.21 -29.58
CA VAL A 227 7.77 -8.24 -28.88
C VAL A 227 6.56 -8.97 -28.31
N VAL A 228 6.68 -9.53 -27.11
CA VAL A 228 5.53 -9.92 -26.27
C VAL A 228 5.83 -9.62 -24.81
N ILE A 229 5.40 -8.43 -24.36
CA ILE A 229 5.18 -7.99 -22.96
C ILE A 229 6.08 -8.70 -21.93
N GLU A 230 7.37 -8.35 -21.90
CA GLU A 230 8.21 -8.62 -20.75
C GLU A 230 7.69 -7.80 -19.56
N THR A 231 7.15 -8.53 -18.58
CA THR A 231 6.79 -8.03 -17.27
C THR A 231 8.01 -7.35 -16.67
N ILE A 232 7.93 -6.03 -16.49
CA ILE A 232 8.91 -5.22 -15.77
C ILE A 232 9.31 -6.00 -14.52
N LYS A 233 10.59 -6.35 -14.35
CA LYS A 233 11.13 -6.89 -13.10
C LYS A 233 10.56 -6.04 -11.95
N GLU A 234 9.62 -6.59 -11.17
CA GLU A 234 8.93 -5.85 -10.11
C GLU A 234 9.96 -5.44 -9.04
N ASP A 235 10.47 -4.23 -9.15
CA ASP A 235 11.31 -3.63 -8.12
C ASP A 235 10.39 -2.98 -7.07
N SER A 236 10.43 -3.51 -5.85
CA SER A 236 9.64 -3.03 -4.72
C SER A 236 9.87 -1.54 -4.44
N SER A 237 11.06 -1.01 -4.74
CA SER A 237 11.37 0.41 -4.57
C SER A 237 10.64 1.29 -5.56
N SER A 238 10.67 0.93 -6.85
CA SER A 238 9.93 1.66 -7.87
C SER A 238 8.42 1.66 -7.61
N LEU A 239 7.88 0.51 -7.18
CA LEU A 239 6.48 0.36 -6.82
C LEU A 239 6.13 1.22 -5.59
N ALA A 240 6.94 1.21 -4.53
CA ALA A 240 6.72 2.03 -3.35
C ALA A 240 6.67 3.54 -3.68
N ALA A 241 7.55 4.01 -4.57
CA ALA A 241 7.53 5.41 -5.01
C ALA A 241 6.26 5.75 -5.82
N VAL A 242 5.77 4.85 -6.68
CA VAL A 242 4.49 5.03 -7.40
C VAL A 242 3.32 5.12 -6.41
N ILE A 243 3.30 4.23 -5.42
CA ILE A 243 2.25 4.16 -4.41
C ILE A 243 2.24 5.41 -3.52
N LEU A 244 3.42 5.87 -3.09
CA LEU A 244 3.55 7.12 -2.33
C LEU A 244 2.97 8.31 -3.12
N ARG A 245 3.29 8.41 -4.41
CA ARG A 245 2.75 9.47 -5.27
C ARG A 245 1.24 9.39 -5.39
N ASP A 246 0.68 8.22 -5.72
CA ASP A 246 -0.77 8.05 -5.86
C ASP A 246 -1.51 8.31 -4.54
N LEU A 247 -0.92 7.97 -3.39
CA LEU A 247 -1.45 8.34 -2.08
C LEU A 247 -1.61 9.86 -1.96
N PHE A 248 -0.53 10.62 -2.20
CA PHE A 248 -0.56 12.08 -2.09
C PHE A 248 -1.37 12.78 -3.19
N CYS A 249 -1.52 12.19 -4.38
CA CYS A 249 -2.44 12.69 -5.41
C CYS A 249 -3.91 12.69 -4.95
N ARG A 250 -4.28 11.77 -4.07
CA ARG A 250 -5.64 11.60 -3.53
C ARG A 250 -5.86 12.36 -2.22
N THR A 251 -4.79 12.78 -1.57
CA THR A 251 -4.86 13.54 -0.32
C THR A 251 -5.23 15.00 -0.61
N HIS A 252 -6.52 15.33 -0.48
CA HIS A 252 -7.02 16.67 -0.76
C HIS A 252 -7.08 17.59 0.48
N SER A 253 -7.38 17.04 1.65
CA SER A 253 -7.52 17.79 2.91
C SER A 253 -6.17 17.98 3.61
N ASN A 254 -5.94 19.19 4.15
CA ASN A 254 -4.77 19.51 4.98
C ASN A 254 -4.58 18.54 6.16
N ASN A 255 -5.68 18.10 6.78
CA ASN A 255 -5.63 17.15 7.88
C ASN A 255 -5.07 15.80 7.43
N ASN A 256 -5.50 15.30 6.26
CA ASN A 256 -5.04 14.03 5.73
C ASN A 256 -3.57 14.11 5.28
N ILE A 257 -3.12 15.27 4.80
CA ILE A 257 -1.70 15.53 4.53
C ILE A 257 -0.89 15.39 5.82
N SER A 258 -1.33 16.02 6.90
CA SER A 258 -0.67 15.92 8.21
C SER A 258 -0.60 14.47 8.71
N ILE A 259 -1.70 13.72 8.60
CA ILE A 259 -1.77 12.29 8.96
C ILE A 259 -0.77 11.44 8.16
N CYS A 260 -0.48 11.78 6.90
CA CYS A 260 0.48 11.05 6.08
C CYS A 260 1.93 11.50 6.30
N ILE A 261 2.17 12.80 6.50
CA ILE A 261 3.52 13.35 6.67
C ILE A 261 4.09 13.02 8.05
N GLN A 262 3.27 13.05 9.09
CA GLN A 262 3.74 12.84 10.46
C GLN A 262 4.43 11.47 10.65
N PRO A 263 3.90 10.34 10.16
CA PRO A 263 4.61 9.06 10.15
C PRO A 263 5.93 9.07 9.38
N ILE A 264 6.04 9.83 8.28
CA ILE A 264 7.29 9.95 7.51
C ILE A 264 8.37 10.61 8.38
N LEU A 265 8.03 11.72 9.03
CA LEU A 265 8.97 12.43 9.91
C LEU A 265 9.43 11.54 11.06
N ILE A 266 8.50 10.81 11.69
CA ILE A 266 8.80 9.85 12.77
C ILE A 266 9.72 8.73 12.27
N GLU A 267 9.45 8.18 11.08
CA GLU A 267 10.25 7.11 10.47
C GLU A 267 11.68 7.58 10.16
N LEU A 268 11.83 8.78 9.59
CA LEU A 268 13.14 9.38 9.31
C LEU A 268 13.94 9.66 10.59
N ASP A 269 13.28 10.15 11.65
CA ASP A 269 13.89 10.36 12.96
C ASP A 269 14.33 9.04 13.61
N LYS A 270 13.42 8.06 13.68
CA LYS A 270 13.60 6.80 14.38
C LYS A 270 14.75 5.98 13.81
N TYR A 271 14.86 5.93 12.48
CA TYR A 271 15.89 5.14 11.80
C TYR A 271 17.09 5.99 11.32
N GLY A 272 17.16 7.26 11.72
CA GLY A 272 18.28 8.14 11.39
C GLY A 272 18.45 8.41 9.89
N LYS A 273 17.36 8.31 9.11
CA LYS A 273 17.39 8.40 7.64
C LYS A 273 17.41 9.83 7.10
N TRP A 274 17.57 10.83 7.98
CA TRP A 274 17.84 12.20 7.57
C TRP A 274 19.22 12.37 6.92
N ILE A 275 20.17 11.48 7.19
CA ILE A 275 21.53 11.57 6.65
C ILE A 275 21.85 10.24 5.96
N PRO A 276 22.34 10.25 4.70
CA PRO A 276 22.50 11.40 3.79
C PRO A 276 21.17 12.08 3.41
N CYS A 277 21.22 13.37 3.06
CA CYS A 277 20.02 14.16 2.80
C CYS A 277 19.30 13.79 1.49
N ASP A 278 19.92 12.97 0.63
CA ASP A 278 19.36 12.56 -0.66
C ASP A 278 18.08 11.72 -0.52
N PHE A 279 17.97 10.89 0.52
CA PHE A 279 16.77 10.07 0.72
C PHE A 279 15.56 10.88 1.18
N PRO A 280 15.66 11.74 2.21
CA PRO A 280 14.61 12.67 2.53
C PRO A 280 14.24 13.56 1.34
N LYS A 281 15.23 14.12 0.62
CA LYS A 281 14.97 14.93 -0.59
C LYS A 281 14.20 14.14 -1.63
N TYR A 282 14.57 12.90 -1.90
CA TYR A 282 13.86 12.04 -2.84
C TYR A 282 12.40 11.79 -2.42
N ILE A 283 12.16 11.43 -1.15
CA ILE A 283 10.80 11.23 -0.62
C ILE A 283 9.95 12.49 -0.79
N PHE A 284 10.43 13.63 -0.29
CA PHE A 284 9.69 14.88 -0.36
C PHE A 284 9.54 15.39 -1.79
N SER A 285 10.48 15.10 -2.69
CA SER A 285 10.30 15.34 -4.12
C SER A 285 9.14 14.53 -4.69
N GLN A 286 9.01 13.23 -4.37
CA GLN A 286 7.85 12.43 -4.80
C GLN A 286 6.54 13.03 -4.28
N ILE A 287 6.52 13.47 -3.03
CA ILE A 287 5.32 14.06 -2.38
C ILE A 287 4.93 15.39 -3.03
N MET A 288 5.88 16.33 -3.14
CA MET A 288 5.65 17.67 -3.68
C MET A 288 5.16 17.60 -5.12
N ASN A 289 5.71 16.68 -5.93
CA ASN A 289 5.26 16.43 -7.31
C ASN A 289 3.83 15.87 -7.42
N SER A 290 3.23 15.40 -6.33
CA SER A 290 1.96 14.66 -6.35
C SER A 290 0.78 15.44 -5.76
N ILE A 291 1.05 16.37 -4.84
CA ILE A 291 0.00 17.16 -4.20
C ILE A 291 -0.50 18.32 -5.07
N LYS A 292 -1.70 18.82 -4.78
CA LYS A 292 -2.18 20.07 -5.37
C LYS A 292 -1.32 21.24 -4.89
N TYR A 293 -0.94 22.15 -5.79
CA TYR A 293 -0.03 23.27 -5.51
C TYR A 293 -0.43 24.10 -4.29
N HIS A 294 -1.72 24.35 -4.08
CA HIS A 294 -2.22 25.13 -2.95
C HIS A 294 -2.02 24.44 -1.60
N ASN A 295 -1.75 23.13 -1.55
CA ASN A 295 -1.48 22.40 -0.32
C ASN A 295 0.01 22.33 0.04
N SER A 296 0.90 22.84 -0.82
CA SER A 296 2.36 22.81 -0.62
C SER A 296 2.80 23.48 0.69
N TYR A 297 2.13 24.55 1.10
CA TYR A 297 2.44 25.25 2.35
C TYR A 297 2.25 24.37 3.59
N VAL A 298 1.32 23.40 3.56
CA VAL A 298 1.06 22.51 4.71
C VAL A 298 2.29 21.64 4.96
N ILE A 299 2.90 21.12 3.89
CA ILE A 299 4.11 20.30 4.00
C ILE A 299 5.28 21.14 4.52
N ILE A 300 5.44 22.35 3.98
CA ILE A 300 6.50 23.26 4.40
C ILE A 300 6.34 23.65 5.87
N ASP A 301 5.11 23.95 6.30
CA ASP A 301 4.80 24.26 7.70
C ASP A 301 5.11 23.08 8.63
N LEU A 302 4.72 21.85 8.25
CA LEU A 302 5.05 20.64 9.00
C LEU A 302 6.56 20.41 9.10
N LEU A 303 7.31 20.66 8.02
CA LEU A 303 8.77 20.56 8.01
C LEU A 303 9.42 21.64 8.90
N LEU A 304 8.93 22.87 8.88
CA LEU A 304 9.39 23.96 9.76
C LEU A 304 9.09 23.65 11.22
N ASN A 305 7.88 23.18 11.53
CA ASN A 305 7.50 22.71 12.87
C ASN A 305 8.42 21.56 13.34
N HIS A 306 8.84 20.69 12.43
CA HIS A 306 9.77 19.61 12.73
C HIS A 306 11.18 20.12 13.01
N LEU A 307 11.67 21.04 12.17
CA LEU A 307 12.98 21.69 12.34
C LEU A 307 13.08 22.42 13.69
N GLU A 308 12.04 23.14 14.09
CA GLU A 308 12.00 23.87 15.37
C GLU A 308 12.19 22.95 16.58
N LYS A 309 11.60 21.75 16.58
CA LYS A 309 11.80 20.75 17.65
C LYS A 309 13.28 20.37 17.83
N TYR A 310 14.05 20.37 16.75
CA TYR A 310 15.48 20.05 16.79
C TYR A 310 16.35 21.15 17.40
N PHE A 311 15.85 22.40 17.50
CA PHE A 311 16.56 23.45 18.24
C PHE A 311 16.52 23.23 19.76
N ASP A 312 15.49 22.56 20.26
CA ASP A 312 15.31 22.28 21.70
C ASP A 312 16.03 21.00 22.16
N ILE A 313 16.25 20.04 21.24
CA ILE A 313 16.72 18.67 21.55
C ILE A 313 18.27 18.54 21.57
N GLY A 314 19.01 19.63 21.38
CA GLY A 314 20.48 19.66 21.49
C GLY A 314 21.24 19.68 20.16
N ASP A 315 22.52 19.30 20.19
CA ASP A 315 23.48 19.52 19.08
C ASP A 315 23.35 18.51 17.93
N ARG A 316 22.28 18.63 17.12
CA ARG A 316 22.04 17.79 15.92
C ARG A 316 22.09 18.59 14.63
N THR A 317 23.13 19.40 14.47
CA THR A 317 23.25 20.35 13.36
C THR A 317 23.17 19.70 11.98
N ASN A 318 23.74 18.51 11.79
CA ASN A 318 23.67 17.84 10.49
C ASN A 318 22.23 17.45 10.11
N ILE A 319 21.39 17.09 11.10
CA ILE A 319 19.97 16.80 10.86
C ILE A 319 19.22 18.10 10.58
N LYS A 320 19.47 19.17 11.35
CA LYS A 320 18.92 20.51 11.07
C LYS A 320 19.23 20.93 9.62
N THR A 321 20.47 20.77 9.17
CA THR A 321 20.90 21.08 7.79
C THR A 321 20.18 20.20 6.78
N SER A 322 20.02 18.90 7.03
CA SER A 322 19.27 18.04 6.11
C SER A 322 17.80 18.44 6.00
N ILE A 323 17.12 18.72 7.13
CA ILE A 323 15.72 19.17 7.12
C ILE A 323 15.63 20.50 6.35
N MET A 324 16.57 21.42 6.58
CA MET A 324 16.63 22.70 5.87
C MET A 324 16.79 22.52 4.36
N ASN A 325 17.65 21.59 3.93
CA ASN A 325 17.84 21.26 2.52
C ASN A 325 16.58 20.64 1.88
N VAL A 326 15.77 19.91 2.64
CA VAL A 326 14.46 19.42 2.17
C VAL A 326 13.47 20.59 2.05
N ILE A 327 13.42 21.48 3.04
CA ILE A 327 12.58 22.69 3.01
C ILE A 327 12.93 23.56 1.79
N HIS A 328 14.23 23.76 1.53
CA HIS A 328 14.72 24.45 0.35
C HIS A 328 14.12 23.87 -0.94
N ASP A 329 14.30 22.57 -1.18
CA ASP A 329 13.84 21.92 -2.42
C ASP A 329 12.31 21.94 -2.53
N SER A 330 11.59 21.78 -1.41
CA SER A 330 10.13 21.93 -1.37
C SER A 330 9.68 23.36 -1.70
N LEU A 331 10.40 24.38 -1.24
CA LEU A 331 10.11 25.79 -1.55
C LEU A 331 10.38 26.11 -3.02
N VAL A 332 11.52 25.66 -3.56
CA VAL A 332 11.86 25.80 -4.98
C VAL A 332 10.78 25.16 -5.86
N PHE A 333 10.25 24.01 -5.46
CA PHE A 333 9.15 23.37 -6.16
C PHE A 333 7.84 24.18 -6.08
N ALA A 334 7.55 24.80 -4.94
CA ALA A 334 6.35 25.59 -4.74
C ALA A 334 6.37 26.93 -5.48
N ALA A 335 7.54 27.60 -5.53
CA ALA A 335 7.74 28.98 -5.99
C ALA A 335 7.10 29.36 -7.35
N PRO A 336 7.12 28.52 -8.41
CA PRO A 336 6.52 28.88 -9.71
C PRO A 336 5.00 29.06 -9.67
N ASN A 337 4.33 28.51 -8.64
CA ASN A 337 2.88 28.38 -8.58
C ASN A 337 2.25 29.24 -7.46
N THR A 338 3.00 30.16 -6.84
CA THR A 338 2.68 30.83 -5.58
C THR A 338 1.86 32.13 -5.67
N GLY A 339 0.95 32.27 -6.63
CA GLY A 339 0.05 33.43 -6.68
C GLY A 339 -0.80 33.64 -5.40
N VAL A 340 -0.88 32.62 -4.52
CA VAL A 340 -1.76 32.58 -3.33
C VAL A 340 -0.98 32.36 -2.00
N VAL A 341 0.33 32.11 -2.02
CA VAL A 341 1.09 31.60 -0.85
C VAL A 341 1.84 32.71 -0.09
N GLY A 342 1.68 33.97 -0.48
CA GLY A 342 2.49 35.10 0.02
C GLY A 342 2.47 35.32 1.54
N SER A 343 1.33 35.12 2.22
CA SER A 343 1.23 35.33 3.68
C SER A 343 1.88 34.20 4.50
N THR A 344 1.75 32.95 4.04
CA THR A 344 2.36 31.78 4.70
C THR A 344 3.86 31.71 4.42
N MET A 345 4.30 32.13 3.22
CA MET A 345 5.73 32.29 2.92
C MET A 345 6.38 33.35 3.79
N LEU A 346 5.70 34.47 4.06
CA LEU A 346 6.22 35.53 4.94
C LEU A 346 6.33 35.06 6.40
N GLY A 347 5.36 34.28 6.88
CA GLY A 347 5.45 33.57 8.15
C GLY A 347 6.60 32.55 8.17
N GLY A 348 6.79 31.78 7.09
CA GLY A 348 7.90 30.85 6.92
C GLY A 348 9.26 31.54 6.96
N ILE A 349 9.44 32.64 6.23
CA ILE A 349 10.67 33.46 6.23
C ILE A 349 10.95 34.00 7.64
N THR A 350 9.93 34.49 8.35
CA THR A 350 10.10 34.98 9.72
C THR A 350 10.61 33.88 10.65
N ARG A 351 10.04 32.66 10.55
CA ARG A 351 10.49 31.49 11.31
C ARG A 351 11.90 31.05 10.93
N LEU A 352 12.26 31.12 9.64
CA LEU A 352 13.62 30.84 9.16
C LEU A 352 14.64 31.86 9.68
N LEU A 353 14.29 33.15 9.72
CA LEU A 353 15.11 34.20 10.33
C LEU A 353 15.28 33.97 11.84
N GLU A 354 14.23 33.52 12.54
CA GLU A 354 14.34 33.11 13.94
C GLU A 354 15.25 31.89 14.12
N CYS A 355 15.15 30.89 13.23
CA CYS A 355 16.05 29.74 13.21
C CYS A 355 17.51 30.16 13.00
N LEU A 356 17.76 31.09 12.08
CA LEU A 356 19.08 31.65 11.82
C LEU A 356 19.62 32.39 13.04
N LYS A 357 18.80 33.24 13.67
CA LYS A 357 19.15 33.96 14.91
C LYS A 357 19.49 32.99 16.04
N LYS A 358 18.69 31.94 16.26
CA LYS A 358 18.95 30.89 17.26
C LYS A 358 20.27 30.16 16.96
N SER A 359 20.53 29.83 15.70
CA SER A 359 21.81 29.21 15.28
C SER A 359 23.01 30.09 15.60
N PHE A 360 22.98 31.39 15.26
CA PHE A 360 24.07 32.32 15.58
C PHE A 360 24.29 32.47 17.10
N GLN A 361 23.21 32.49 17.89
CA GLN A 361 23.29 32.53 19.36
C GLN A 361 23.92 31.25 19.96
N ILE A 362 23.65 30.09 19.36
CA ILE A 362 24.28 28.83 19.77
C ILE A 362 25.77 28.83 19.40
N ALA A 363 26.10 29.33 18.20
CA ALA A 363 27.48 29.41 17.70
C ALA A 363 28.36 30.37 18.51
N SER A 364 27.79 31.43 19.10
CA SER A 364 28.51 32.41 19.91
C SER A 364 28.73 31.97 21.37
N ARG A 365 27.92 31.04 21.88
CA ARG A 365 27.99 30.55 23.28
C ARG A 365 28.96 29.38 23.50
N ARG A 366 29.43 28.71 22.45
CA ARG A 366 30.30 27.53 22.56
C ARG A 366 31.79 27.90 22.48
N SER A 367 32.63 27.32 23.36
CA SER A 367 34.08 27.25 23.19
C SER A 367 34.41 26.07 22.25
N ARG A 368 35.01 26.33 21.09
CA ARG A 368 34.79 25.54 19.85
C ARG A 368 35.82 24.42 19.60
N THR A 369 35.31 23.29 19.12
CA THR A 369 36.06 22.32 18.29
C THR A 369 35.78 22.60 16.80
N PRO A 370 36.76 22.53 15.89
CA PRO A 370 36.63 22.97 14.48
C PRO A 370 35.47 22.31 13.70
N SER A 371 35.18 21.03 13.95
CA SER A 371 34.13 20.28 13.24
C SER A 371 32.71 20.75 13.55
N LYS A 372 32.45 21.23 14.77
CA LYS A 372 31.14 21.73 15.18
C LYS A 372 30.83 23.09 14.56
N ASP A 373 31.87 23.91 14.34
CA ASP A 373 31.74 25.18 13.65
C ASP A 373 31.42 24.99 12.16
N GLN A 374 32.06 24.02 11.50
CA GLN A 374 31.78 23.71 10.10
C GLN A 374 30.33 23.26 9.89
N ASN A 375 29.80 22.39 10.77
CA ASN A 375 28.41 21.93 10.66
C ASN A 375 27.41 23.09 10.86
N GLU A 376 27.68 23.98 11.81
CA GLU A 376 26.81 25.14 12.07
C GLU A 376 26.90 26.19 10.95
N GLN A 377 28.07 26.38 10.35
CA GLN A 377 28.22 27.18 9.12
C GLN A 377 27.43 26.57 7.96
N GLN A 378 27.50 25.25 7.74
CA GLN A 378 26.70 24.58 6.70
C GLN A 378 25.20 24.77 6.93
N PHE A 379 24.74 24.69 8.18
CA PHE A 379 23.35 24.99 8.52
C PHE A 379 22.98 26.43 8.20
N GLN A 380 23.80 27.40 8.60
CA GLN A 380 23.57 28.82 8.34
C GLN A 380 23.53 29.10 6.83
N THR A 381 24.46 28.54 6.05
CA THR A 381 24.45 28.64 4.59
C THR A 381 23.18 28.02 3.99
N ALA A 382 22.72 26.87 4.50
CA ALA A 382 21.48 26.26 4.02
C ALA A 382 20.26 27.15 4.30
N VAL A 383 20.16 27.75 5.48
CA VAL A 383 19.08 28.70 5.81
C VAL A 383 19.16 29.95 4.93
N ILE A 384 20.36 30.50 4.72
CA ILE A 384 20.58 31.67 3.85
C ILE A 384 20.17 31.37 2.40
N ASN A 385 20.46 30.16 1.88
CA ASN A 385 20.07 29.79 0.52
C ASN A 385 18.54 29.67 0.35
N VAL A 386 17.79 29.52 1.44
CA VAL A 386 16.33 29.39 1.41
C VAL A 386 15.63 30.75 1.49
N ILE A 387 16.24 31.71 2.19
CA ILE A 387 15.77 33.10 2.30
C ILE A 387 16.10 33.83 0.99
#